data_AF-A0A653K393-F1
#
_entry.id   AF-A0A653K393-F1
#
_cell.length_a   1.000
_cell.length_b   1.000
_cell.length_c   1.000
_cell.angle_alpha   90.00
_cell.angle_beta   90.00
_cell.angle_gamma   90.00
#
_symmetry.space_group_name_H-M   'P 1'
#
loop_
_entity.id
_entity.type
_entity.pdbx_description
1 polymer ?
#
loop_
_entity_poly.entity_id
_entity_poly.type
_entity_poly.pdbx_seq_one_letter_code
_entity_poly.pdbx_strand_id
1 'polypeptide(L)'
;MKVTVNGHEYILLTKCPLLETTERYEFKTDVHQSFDASSEERIPLLDVARQSFNWSIMAFRNEVPEMFNDLYSWMRKDYLVPQPLESQLVGNLSDDFIETETSNLGINVGTLILIQAVGVLKVAEVTEIGRYEVIEDVPVYIDGYRLNEAVTATDAKIIPLRKVIIAGNPTSQANGLMFKPTIALRVTDSIEYPMAADPQQYKGDDIYFTPLLLDGDFLDINFEQHQSIVDGEIGQFWQFTNWFNPLINKNFRVIMKNRQEYIDYKKWFYRRRGRLNPFWLPSYQNNFNFISRSASSITVKNDNFLSDRKNIAIRANGIWTAHSVTSTVASGANIVMNLTPQPPVKIDRVSYLGLYRLNSDAVEFYFKGADIVEATVPIVELSP
;
A
#
# COMPACT_ATOMS: atom_id res chain seq x y z
N MET A 1 -22.37 6.67 -18.37
CA MET A 1 -22.26 6.96 -19.82
C MET A 1 -21.92 5.67 -20.54
N LYS A 2 -22.57 5.37 -21.68
CA LYS A 2 -22.22 4.19 -22.50
C LYS A 2 -21.06 4.54 -23.42
N VAL A 3 -20.07 3.66 -23.50
CA VAL A 3 -18.90 3.82 -24.38
C VAL A 3 -18.63 2.49 -25.09
N THR A 4 -18.23 2.56 -26.36
CA THR A 4 -17.88 1.38 -27.15
C THR A 4 -16.42 1.49 -27.54
N VAL A 5 -15.62 0.49 -27.17
CA VAL A 5 -14.19 0.41 -27.50
C VAL A 5 -13.93 -0.95 -28.10
N ASN A 6 -13.30 -0.99 -29.27
CA ASN A 6 -12.94 -2.23 -29.97
C ASN A 6 -14.11 -3.23 -30.11
N GLY A 7 -15.32 -2.72 -30.34
CA GLY A 7 -16.54 -3.53 -30.50
C GLY A 7 -17.19 -4.02 -29.19
N HIS A 8 -16.62 -3.70 -28.02
CA HIS A 8 -17.18 -4.02 -26.71
C HIS A 8 -17.85 -2.79 -26.09
N GLU A 9 -19.08 -2.97 -25.58
CA GLU A 9 -19.83 -1.92 -24.89
C GLU A 9 -19.56 -1.95 -23.38
N TYR A 10 -19.26 -0.79 -22.82
CA TYR A 10 -19.04 -0.58 -21.40
C TYR A 10 -19.90 0.57 -20.85
N ILE A 11 -20.18 0.53 -19.55
CA ILE A 11 -20.65 1.71 -18.82
C ILE A 11 -19.48 2.38 -18.13
N LEU A 12 -19.15 3.59 -18.56
CA LEU A 12 -18.24 4.47 -17.84
C LEU A 12 -18.97 5.14 -16.67
N LEU A 13 -18.49 4.85 -15.46
CA LEU A 13 -18.96 5.45 -14.22
C LEU A 13 -18.24 6.78 -13.96
N THR A 14 -18.76 7.86 -14.53
CA THR A 14 -18.19 9.22 -14.38
C THR A 14 -18.75 10.00 -13.19
N LYS A 15 -19.78 9.50 -12.52
CA LYS A 15 -20.38 10.19 -11.37
C LYS A 15 -19.41 10.19 -10.19
N CYS A 16 -19.37 11.31 -9.47
CA CYS A 16 -18.49 11.47 -8.33
C CYS A 16 -18.87 10.48 -7.22
N PRO A 17 -17.94 9.61 -6.78
CA PRO A 17 -18.17 8.75 -5.64
C PRO A 17 -18.28 9.58 -4.35
N LEU A 18 -19.12 9.13 -3.43
CA LEU A 18 -19.20 9.68 -2.08
C LEU A 18 -17.97 9.28 -1.27
N LEU A 19 -17.69 10.03 -0.19
CA LEU A 19 -16.56 9.84 0.72
C LEU A 19 -16.50 8.46 1.41
N GLU A 20 -17.59 7.70 1.39
CA GLU A 20 -17.66 6.32 1.90
C GLU A 20 -16.98 5.30 0.97
N THR A 21 -16.42 5.77 -0.15
CA THR A 21 -15.80 4.91 -1.15
C THR A 21 -14.47 4.35 -0.65
N THR A 22 -14.27 3.06 -0.90
CA THR A 22 -13.01 2.38 -0.57
C THR A 22 -12.45 1.64 -1.78
N GLU A 23 -11.14 1.49 -1.79
CA GLU A 23 -10.40 0.67 -2.74
C GLU A 23 -9.57 -0.33 -1.96
N ARG A 24 -9.62 -1.61 -2.35
CA ARG A 24 -8.87 -2.68 -1.69
C ARG A 24 -7.98 -3.39 -2.70
N TYR A 25 -6.73 -3.60 -2.31
CA TYR A 25 -5.80 -4.50 -3.00
C TYR A 25 -5.53 -5.71 -2.13
N GLU A 26 -5.52 -6.88 -2.73
CA GLU A 26 -5.35 -8.15 -2.02
C GLU A 26 -4.41 -9.09 -2.79
N PHE A 27 -3.31 -9.45 -2.13
CA PHE A 27 -2.50 -10.61 -2.50
C PHE A 27 -3.08 -11.87 -1.86
N LYS A 28 -2.44 -13.01 -2.10
CA LYS A 28 -2.76 -14.23 -1.37
C LYS A 28 -1.46 -14.98 -1.11
N THR A 29 -1.17 -15.18 0.16
CA THR A 29 0.03 -15.88 0.61
C THR A 29 -0.37 -16.97 1.58
N ASP A 30 0.14 -18.18 1.35
CA ASP A 30 0.06 -19.24 2.35
C ASP A 30 1.23 -19.10 3.33
N VAL A 31 0.99 -19.30 4.62
CA VAL A 31 1.98 -19.10 5.69
C VAL A 31 2.00 -20.34 6.57
N HIS A 32 3.14 -21.02 6.58
CA HIS A 32 3.41 -22.16 7.45
C HIS A 32 4.39 -21.71 8.54
N GLN A 33 3.91 -21.65 9.78
CA GLN A 33 4.73 -21.28 10.93
C GLN A 33 5.29 -22.55 11.60
N SER A 34 6.56 -22.50 12.02
CA SER A 34 7.14 -23.57 12.83
C SER A 34 6.47 -23.66 14.20
N PHE A 35 6.52 -24.84 14.82
CA PHE A 35 5.89 -25.11 16.13
C PHE A 35 6.33 -24.12 17.23
N ASP A 36 7.58 -23.68 17.17
CA ASP A 36 8.22 -22.78 18.11
C ASP A 36 8.18 -21.29 17.70
N ALA A 37 7.52 -20.98 16.57
CA ALA A 37 7.46 -19.67 15.94
C ALA A 37 8.82 -19.05 15.57
N SER A 38 9.90 -19.84 15.52
CA SER A 38 11.23 -19.35 15.15
C SER A 38 11.39 -19.10 13.65
N SER A 39 10.57 -19.77 12.82
CA SER A 39 10.62 -19.64 11.37
C SER A 39 9.22 -19.71 10.74
N GLU A 40 9.09 -19.08 9.58
CA GLU A 40 7.89 -19.13 8.74
C GLU A 40 8.30 -19.42 7.30
N GLU A 41 7.66 -20.41 6.68
CA GLU A 41 7.71 -20.63 5.23
C GLU A 41 6.49 -19.97 4.58
N ARG A 42 6.69 -19.31 3.44
CA ARG A 42 5.64 -18.54 2.77
C ARG A 42 5.60 -18.84 1.29
N ILE A 43 4.41 -19.09 0.77
CA ILE A 43 4.19 -19.45 -0.62
C ILE A 43 3.22 -18.42 -1.24
N PRO A 44 3.65 -17.64 -2.25
CA PRO A 44 2.75 -16.74 -2.95
C PRO A 44 1.78 -17.54 -3.82
N LEU A 45 0.48 -17.28 -3.66
CA LEU A 45 -0.58 -17.90 -4.47
C LEU A 45 -1.09 -16.97 -5.58
N LEU A 46 -0.79 -15.67 -5.50
CA LEU A 46 -1.08 -14.68 -6.51
C LEU A 46 0.17 -13.89 -6.89
N ASP A 47 0.40 -13.74 -8.19
CA ASP A 47 1.47 -12.91 -8.72
C ASP A 47 1.14 -11.43 -8.72
N VAL A 48 -0.11 -11.10 -9.04
CA VAL A 48 -0.63 -9.74 -9.06
C VAL A 48 -1.75 -9.61 -8.05
N ALA A 49 -1.79 -8.47 -7.35
CA ALA A 49 -2.87 -8.17 -6.42
C ALA A 49 -4.21 -8.06 -7.15
N ARG A 50 -5.27 -8.60 -6.54
CA ARG A 50 -6.64 -8.35 -6.99
C ARG A 50 -7.11 -7.03 -6.42
N GLN A 51 -7.79 -6.25 -7.24
CA GLN A 51 -8.35 -4.97 -6.85
C GLN A 51 -9.88 -5.08 -6.76
N SER A 52 -10.44 -4.46 -5.73
CA SER A 52 -11.87 -4.27 -5.58
C SER A 52 -12.18 -2.85 -5.12
N PHE A 53 -13.37 -2.37 -5.43
CA PHE A 53 -13.88 -1.10 -4.95
C PHE A 53 -15.20 -1.30 -4.25
N ASN A 54 -15.46 -0.49 -3.25
CA ASN A 54 -16.80 -0.29 -2.72
C ASN A 54 -17.20 1.15 -3.03
N TRP A 55 -18.14 1.34 -3.95
CA TRP A 55 -18.55 2.66 -4.42
C TRP A 55 -19.94 2.99 -3.91
N SER A 56 -20.09 4.17 -3.32
CA SER A 56 -21.39 4.76 -3.06
C SER A 56 -21.57 5.99 -3.94
N ILE A 57 -22.63 6.01 -4.74
CA ILE A 57 -22.95 7.12 -5.64
C ILE A 57 -24.34 7.66 -5.32
N MET A 58 -24.62 8.88 -5.76
CA MET A 58 -25.88 9.57 -5.53
C MET A 58 -26.44 10.07 -6.86
N ALA A 59 -27.74 9.86 -7.09
CA ALA A 59 -28.50 10.60 -8.09
C ALA A 59 -29.60 11.42 -7.42
N PHE A 60 -29.86 12.59 -7.98
CA PHE A 60 -30.87 13.52 -7.48
C PHE A 60 -31.93 13.81 -8.55
N ARG A 61 -33.21 13.78 -8.15
CA ARG A 61 -34.38 14.10 -8.96
C ARG A 61 -34.33 13.52 -10.39
N ASN A 62 -33.98 14.34 -11.37
CA ASN A 62 -34.03 14.02 -12.79
C ASN A 62 -33.05 12.90 -13.19
N GLU A 63 -32.00 12.69 -12.40
CA GLU A 63 -31.00 11.66 -12.68
C GLU A 63 -31.37 10.29 -12.11
N VAL A 64 -32.39 10.22 -11.24
CA VAL A 64 -32.80 8.98 -10.57
C VAL A 64 -33.28 7.93 -11.58
N PRO A 65 -34.16 8.24 -12.56
CA PRO A 65 -34.62 7.24 -13.51
C PRO A 65 -33.49 6.67 -14.38
N GLU A 66 -32.56 7.53 -14.82
CA GLU A 66 -31.40 7.10 -15.63
C GLU A 66 -30.53 6.12 -14.84
N MET A 67 -30.13 6.49 -13.62
CA MET A 67 -29.25 5.64 -12.81
C MET A 67 -29.90 4.31 -12.41
N PHE A 68 -31.20 4.32 -12.09
CA PHE A 68 -31.93 3.09 -11.79
C PHE A 68 -32.02 2.16 -13.00
N ASN A 69 -32.40 2.70 -14.16
CA ASN A 69 -32.53 1.92 -15.39
C ASN A 69 -31.18 1.35 -15.86
N ASP A 70 -30.11 2.13 -15.76
CA ASP A 70 -28.76 1.69 -16.08
C ASP A 70 -28.34 0.55 -15.16
N LEU A 71 -28.48 0.70 -13.83
CA LEU A 71 -28.13 -0.36 -12.89
C LEU A 71 -28.95 -1.64 -13.10
N TYR A 72 -30.25 -1.50 -13.37
CA TYR A 72 -31.12 -2.64 -13.59
C TYR A 72 -30.78 -3.39 -14.89
N SER A 73 -30.64 -2.68 -16.01
CA SER A 73 -30.41 -3.32 -17.31
C SER A 73 -28.97 -3.78 -17.52
N TRP A 74 -28.00 -3.19 -16.83
CA TRP A 74 -26.57 -3.48 -17.02
C TRP A 74 -25.92 -4.18 -15.83
N MET A 75 -26.68 -4.66 -14.85
CA MET A 75 -26.13 -5.32 -13.66
C MET A 75 -25.11 -6.44 -13.97
N ARG A 76 -25.28 -7.12 -15.12
CA ARG A 76 -24.44 -8.25 -15.57
C ARG A 76 -23.40 -7.88 -16.61
N LYS A 77 -23.23 -6.59 -16.92
CA LYS A 77 -22.31 -6.09 -17.95
C LYS A 77 -21.02 -5.57 -17.31
N ASP A 78 -20.04 -5.29 -18.17
CA ASP A 78 -18.77 -4.72 -17.75
C ASP A 78 -18.88 -3.21 -17.59
N TYR A 79 -18.26 -2.70 -16.54
CA TYR A 79 -18.19 -1.28 -16.23
C TYR A 79 -16.74 -0.81 -16.32
N LEU A 80 -16.58 0.49 -16.55
CA LEU A 80 -15.30 1.18 -16.48
C LEU A 80 -15.33 2.17 -15.33
N VAL A 81 -14.36 2.00 -14.43
CA VAL A 81 -14.16 2.86 -13.28
C VAL A 81 -12.91 3.73 -13.51
N PRO A 82 -13.05 5.07 -13.57
CA PRO A 82 -11.90 5.95 -13.61
C PRO A 82 -11.16 6.00 -12.27
N GLN A 83 -9.82 6.07 -12.33
CA GLN A 83 -8.93 6.30 -11.19
C GLN A 83 -8.43 7.75 -11.18
N PRO A 84 -9.22 8.71 -10.66
CA PRO A 84 -8.85 10.13 -10.73
C PRO A 84 -7.56 10.46 -9.96
N LEU A 85 -7.22 9.74 -8.90
CA LEU A 85 -5.95 9.94 -8.19
C LEU A 85 -4.74 9.44 -8.97
N GLU A 86 -4.94 8.68 -10.04
CA GLU A 86 -3.88 8.26 -10.95
C GLU A 86 -3.89 9.08 -12.23
N SER A 87 -4.47 10.28 -12.22
CA SER A 87 -4.62 11.06 -13.45
C SER A 87 -3.47 12.00 -13.74
N GLN A 88 -2.99 12.02 -14.98
CA GLN A 88 -1.81 12.80 -15.40
C GLN A 88 -2.14 13.79 -16.50
N LEU A 89 -1.62 15.01 -16.38
CA LEU A 89 -1.69 16.00 -17.45
C LEU A 89 -0.65 15.65 -18.52
N VAL A 90 -1.07 15.60 -19.78
CA VAL A 90 -0.22 15.23 -20.93
C VAL A 90 -0.15 16.34 -21.98
N GLY A 91 -0.86 17.45 -21.78
CA GLY A 91 -0.82 18.60 -22.69
C GLY A 91 -1.56 18.34 -23.99
N ASN A 92 -1.07 18.93 -25.09
CA ASN A 92 -1.74 18.83 -26.38
C ASN A 92 -1.46 17.50 -27.07
N LEU A 93 -2.51 16.83 -27.53
CA LEU A 93 -2.46 15.58 -28.27
C LEU A 93 -2.85 15.85 -29.74
N SER A 94 -2.10 15.28 -30.66
CA SER A 94 -2.37 15.35 -32.10
C SER A 94 -2.17 14.02 -32.83
N ASP A 95 -1.77 12.96 -32.13
CA ASP A 95 -1.37 11.68 -32.72
C ASP A 95 -1.86 10.47 -31.88
N ASP A 96 -1.47 9.26 -32.26
CA ASP A 96 -1.72 8.01 -31.53
C ASP A 96 -0.72 7.74 -30.40
N PHE A 97 0.35 8.53 -30.27
CA PHE A 97 1.36 8.38 -29.21
C PHE A 97 1.34 9.54 -28.22
N ILE A 98 1.28 9.21 -26.94
CA ILE A 98 1.31 10.16 -25.81
C ILE A 98 2.67 10.06 -25.12
N GLU A 99 3.52 11.06 -25.31
CA GLU A 99 4.80 11.18 -24.60
C GLU A 99 4.55 11.56 -23.14
N THR A 100 4.85 10.63 -22.22
CA THR A 100 4.61 10.82 -20.80
C THR A 100 5.41 9.81 -19.98
N GLU A 101 5.77 10.19 -18.76
CA GLU A 101 6.37 9.28 -17.78
C GLU A 101 5.39 8.16 -17.43
N THR A 102 5.78 6.91 -17.70
CA THR A 102 4.93 5.72 -17.51
C THR A 102 5.09 5.09 -16.13
N SER A 103 6.14 5.44 -15.39
CA SER A 103 6.44 4.83 -14.08
C SER A 103 5.44 5.16 -12.97
N ASN A 104 4.59 6.18 -13.13
CA ASN A 104 3.68 6.66 -12.09
C ASN A 104 2.22 6.23 -12.28
N LEU A 105 1.94 5.48 -13.35
CA LEU A 105 0.59 5.09 -13.72
C LEU A 105 0.48 3.57 -13.72
N GLY A 106 -0.59 3.03 -13.13
CA GLY A 106 -0.94 1.62 -13.25
C GLY A 106 -1.56 1.33 -14.63
N ILE A 107 -0.85 1.66 -15.71
CA ILE A 107 -1.30 1.46 -17.10
C ILE A 107 -0.35 0.46 -17.75
N ASN A 108 -0.90 -0.69 -18.11
CA ASN A 108 -0.21 -1.73 -18.87
C ASN A 108 -0.80 -1.83 -20.28
N VAL A 109 -0.12 -2.55 -21.18
CA VAL A 109 -0.68 -2.89 -22.50
C VAL A 109 -2.04 -3.59 -22.33
N GLY A 110 -3.04 -3.18 -23.11
CA GLY A 110 -4.44 -3.64 -23.01
C GLY A 110 -5.30 -2.90 -21.97
N THR A 111 -4.72 -1.97 -21.21
CA THR A 111 -5.46 -1.11 -20.28
C THR A 111 -6.22 -0.04 -21.04
N LEU A 112 -7.44 0.26 -20.62
CA LEU A 112 -8.24 1.37 -21.14
C LEU A 112 -7.90 2.65 -20.39
N ILE A 113 -7.82 3.77 -21.11
CA ILE A 113 -7.60 5.10 -20.54
C ILE A 113 -8.71 6.04 -20.98
N LEU A 114 -9.04 6.98 -20.11
CA LEU A 114 -9.93 8.09 -20.39
C LEU A 114 -9.09 9.33 -20.67
N ILE A 115 -9.25 9.89 -21.87
CA ILE A 115 -8.68 11.16 -22.27
C ILE A 115 -9.75 12.22 -22.02
N GLN A 116 -9.46 13.11 -21.08
CA GLN A 116 -10.30 14.22 -20.71
C GLN A 116 -9.63 15.54 -21.11
N ALA A 117 -10.30 16.31 -21.94
CA ALA A 117 -9.93 17.68 -22.28
C ALA A 117 -11.18 18.55 -22.39
N VAL A 118 -11.02 19.85 -22.63
CA VAL A 118 -12.16 20.75 -22.81
C VAL A 118 -13.00 20.29 -24.02
N GLY A 119 -14.22 19.84 -23.76
CA GLY A 119 -15.15 19.35 -24.80
C GLY A 119 -14.82 17.97 -25.37
N VAL A 120 -13.77 17.29 -24.89
CA VAL A 120 -13.38 15.95 -25.35
C VAL A 120 -13.36 14.99 -24.16
N LEU A 121 -14.17 13.94 -24.27
CA LEU A 121 -14.18 12.82 -23.34
C LEU A 121 -14.13 11.53 -24.15
N LYS A 122 -12.95 10.95 -24.32
CA LYS A 122 -12.72 9.80 -25.20
C LYS A 122 -12.06 8.67 -24.43
N VAL A 123 -12.51 7.44 -24.68
CA VAL A 123 -11.89 6.23 -24.13
C VAL A 123 -11.05 5.59 -25.21
N ALA A 124 -9.79 5.30 -24.91
CA ALA A 124 -8.85 4.65 -25.81
C ALA A 124 -8.17 3.45 -25.12
N GLU A 125 -7.70 2.49 -25.90
CA GLU A 125 -6.92 1.34 -25.41
C GLU A 125 -5.43 1.58 -25.66
N VAL A 126 -4.60 1.26 -24.67
CA VAL A 126 -3.14 1.32 -24.80
C VAL A 126 -2.64 0.04 -25.48
N THR A 127 -2.02 0.18 -26.65
CA THR A 127 -1.54 -0.93 -27.47
C THR A 127 -0.06 -1.22 -27.24
N GLU A 128 0.75 -0.20 -26.96
CA GLU A 128 2.20 -0.32 -26.76
C GLU A 128 2.68 0.69 -25.70
N ILE A 129 3.79 0.38 -25.02
CA ILE A 129 4.45 1.25 -24.04
C ILE A 129 5.87 1.56 -24.52
N GLY A 130 6.14 2.85 -24.70
CA GLY A 130 7.39 3.38 -25.24
C GLY A 130 7.60 3.10 -26.73
N ARG A 131 8.53 3.83 -27.33
CA ARG A 131 8.99 3.61 -28.71
C ARG A 131 10.46 3.95 -28.84
N TYR A 132 11.11 3.36 -29.84
CA TYR A 132 12.44 3.80 -30.27
C TYR A 132 12.30 4.67 -31.51
N GLU A 133 12.84 5.89 -31.45
CA GLU A 133 12.94 6.79 -32.61
C GLU A 133 14.39 7.06 -32.93
N VAL A 134 14.71 7.16 -34.23
CA VAL A 134 16.07 7.51 -34.68
C VAL A 134 16.14 9.02 -34.79
N ILE A 135 16.87 9.65 -33.88
CA ILE A 135 17.16 11.08 -33.89
C ILE A 135 18.65 11.22 -34.15
N GLU A 136 19.03 11.89 -35.24
CA GLU A 136 20.44 12.10 -35.62
C GLU A 136 21.28 10.80 -35.70
N ASP A 137 20.73 9.77 -36.35
CA ASP A 137 21.36 8.43 -36.50
C ASP A 137 21.60 7.66 -35.18
N VAL A 138 21.03 8.12 -34.06
CA VAL A 138 21.07 7.42 -32.77
C VAL A 138 19.66 6.96 -32.38
N PRO A 139 19.45 5.68 -32.03
CA PRO A 139 18.19 5.21 -31.49
C PRO A 139 17.99 5.77 -30.08
N VAL A 140 16.97 6.61 -29.91
CA VAL A 140 16.55 7.19 -28.64
C VAL A 140 15.26 6.51 -28.19
N TYR A 141 15.22 6.05 -26.95
CA TYR A 141 14.00 5.55 -26.34
C TYR A 141 13.16 6.71 -25.84
N ILE A 142 11.90 6.76 -26.26
CA ILE A 142 10.91 7.72 -25.83
C ILE A 142 9.86 6.99 -25.02
N ASP A 143 9.66 7.42 -23.77
CA ASP A 143 8.66 6.87 -22.88
C ASP A 143 7.27 7.46 -23.17
N GLY A 144 6.24 6.62 -23.07
CA GLY A 144 4.89 7.03 -23.42
C GLY A 144 3.94 5.88 -23.72
N TYR A 145 2.72 6.22 -24.11
CA TYR A 145 1.67 5.26 -24.43
C TYR A 145 1.23 5.40 -25.88
N ARG A 146 1.20 4.28 -26.60
CA ARG A 146 0.55 4.22 -27.91
C ARG A 146 -0.91 3.80 -27.75
N LEU A 147 -1.79 4.46 -28.47
CA LEU A 147 -3.23 4.25 -28.46
C LEU A 147 -3.66 3.39 -29.65
N ASN A 148 -4.84 2.78 -29.53
CA ASN A 148 -5.50 2.10 -30.64
C ASN A 148 -5.99 3.05 -31.74
N GLU A 149 -6.15 4.35 -31.43
CA GLU A 149 -6.58 5.37 -32.36
C GLU A 149 -5.98 6.74 -32.02
N ALA A 150 -5.69 7.55 -33.04
CA ALA A 150 -5.22 8.92 -32.85
C ALA A 150 -6.27 9.79 -32.15
N VAL A 151 -5.81 10.68 -31.27
CA VAL A 151 -6.68 11.58 -30.51
C VAL A 151 -6.17 13.01 -30.60
N THR A 152 -7.01 13.90 -31.09
CA THR A 152 -6.75 15.33 -31.10
C THR A 152 -7.44 15.98 -29.91
N ALA A 153 -6.67 16.54 -28.99
CA ALA A 153 -7.17 17.22 -27.80
C ALA A 153 -6.18 18.28 -27.33
N THR A 154 -6.67 19.41 -26.83
CA THR A 154 -5.83 20.47 -26.25
C THR A 154 -5.88 20.43 -24.73
N ASP A 155 -4.73 20.54 -24.06
CA ASP A 155 -4.61 20.48 -22.60
C ASP A 155 -5.28 19.23 -21.99
N ALA A 156 -4.91 18.08 -22.54
CA ALA A 156 -5.51 16.79 -22.21
C ALA A 156 -4.92 16.20 -20.94
N LYS A 157 -5.77 15.45 -20.25
CA LYS A 157 -5.49 14.70 -19.04
C LYS A 157 -5.86 13.23 -19.28
N ILE A 158 -4.94 12.33 -18.98
CA ILE A 158 -5.18 10.89 -19.03
C ILE A 158 -5.56 10.36 -17.64
N ILE A 159 -6.55 9.48 -17.60
CA ILE A 159 -7.03 8.82 -16.38
C ILE A 159 -7.12 7.31 -16.65
N PRO A 160 -6.43 6.46 -15.88
CA PRO A 160 -6.57 5.01 -16.02
C PRO A 160 -8.01 4.58 -15.76
N LEU A 161 -8.53 3.68 -16.59
CA LEU A 161 -9.82 3.01 -16.37
C LEU A 161 -9.58 1.58 -15.92
N ARG A 162 -10.42 1.10 -15.00
CA ARG A 162 -10.44 -0.28 -14.55
C ARG A 162 -11.69 -0.96 -15.09
N LYS A 163 -11.51 -2.09 -15.79
CA LYS A 163 -12.62 -2.96 -16.17
C LYS A 163 -13.10 -3.68 -14.90
N VAL A 164 -14.38 -3.51 -14.58
CA VAL A 164 -14.97 -4.07 -13.36
C VAL A 164 -16.30 -4.73 -13.65
N ILE A 165 -16.63 -5.70 -12.81
CA ILE A 165 -17.97 -6.29 -12.71
C ILE A 165 -18.57 -5.95 -11.35
N ILE A 166 -19.90 -5.88 -11.29
CA ILE A 166 -20.61 -5.78 -10.01
C ILE A 166 -20.51 -7.14 -9.31
N ALA A 167 -19.93 -7.14 -8.12
CA ALA A 167 -19.79 -8.31 -7.28
C ALA A 167 -20.95 -8.38 -6.27
N GLY A 168 -21.63 -9.53 -6.24
CA GLY A 168 -22.75 -9.76 -5.33
C GLY A 168 -23.97 -8.90 -5.66
N ASN A 169 -24.75 -8.56 -4.64
CA ASN A 169 -26.00 -7.83 -4.78
C ASN A 169 -25.80 -6.37 -4.36
N PRO A 170 -25.99 -5.39 -5.25
CA PRO A 170 -25.95 -3.99 -4.85
C PRO A 170 -27.09 -3.69 -3.88
N THR A 171 -26.82 -2.87 -2.87
CA THR A 171 -27.85 -2.34 -1.97
C THR A 171 -28.14 -0.89 -2.36
N SER A 172 -29.35 -0.41 -2.11
CA SER A 172 -29.70 0.97 -2.46
C SER A 172 -30.67 1.57 -1.46
N GLN A 173 -30.46 2.84 -1.14
CA GLN A 173 -31.40 3.67 -0.39
C GLN A 173 -32.09 4.62 -1.37
N ALA A 174 -33.42 4.63 -1.35
CA ALA A 174 -34.20 5.47 -2.25
C ALA A 174 -35.25 6.25 -1.47
N ASN A 175 -35.52 7.48 -1.88
CA ASN A 175 -36.70 8.24 -1.51
C ASN A 175 -37.24 8.99 -2.75
N GLY A 176 -38.31 9.76 -2.60
CA GLY A 176 -38.92 10.47 -3.75
C GLY A 176 -38.02 11.50 -4.45
N LEU A 177 -36.85 11.84 -3.90
CA LEU A 177 -35.91 12.81 -4.44
C LEU A 177 -34.54 12.23 -4.77
N MET A 178 -34.16 11.11 -4.15
CA MET A 178 -32.78 10.64 -4.10
C MET A 178 -32.70 9.13 -4.28
N PHE A 179 -31.66 8.70 -4.97
CA PHE A 179 -31.28 7.30 -5.09
C PHE A 179 -29.78 7.17 -4.79
N LYS A 180 -29.43 6.40 -3.75
CA LYS A 180 -28.06 6.15 -3.27
C LYS A 180 -27.77 4.65 -3.31
N PRO A 181 -27.28 4.11 -4.43
CA PRO A 181 -26.80 2.74 -4.52
C PRO A 181 -25.38 2.63 -3.95
N THR A 182 -25.13 1.51 -3.28
CA THR A 182 -23.80 1.06 -2.86
C THR A 182 -23.47 -0.22 -3.61
N ILE A 183 -22.38 -0.17 -4.36
CA ILE A 183 -22.01 -1.18 -5.35
C ILE A 183 -20.60 -1.68 -5.01
N ALA A 184 -20.50 -2.98 -4.77
CA ALA A 184 -19.21 -3.65 -4.71
C ALA A 184 -18.75 -3.98 -6.14
N LEU A 185 -17.58 -3.51 -6.51
CA LEU A 185 -16.99 -3.66 -7.83
C LEU A 185 -15.73 -4.51 -7.72
N ARG A 186 -15.57 -5.46 -8.63
CA ARG A 186 -14.38 -6.30 -8.70
C ARG A 186 -13.68 -6.09 -10.03
N VAL A 187 -12.40 -5.77 -9.97
CA VAL A 187 -11.58 -5.57 -11.17
C VAL A 187 -11.29 -6.92 -11.81
N THR A 188 -11.50 -6.98 -13.12
CA THR A 188 -11.22 -8.17 -13.94
C THR A 188 -9.80 -8.16 -14.50
N ASP A 189 -9.23 -6.96 -14.66
CA ASP A 189 -7.90 -6.77 -15.19
C ASP A 189 -6.84 -7.04 -14.11
N SER A 190 -5.70 -7.58 -14.54
CA SER A 190 -4.53 -7.75 -13.68
C SER A 190 -3.58 -6.60 -13.94
N ILE A 191 -3.53 -5.64 -13.03
CA ILE A 191 -2.63 -4.49 -13.14
C ILE A 191 -1.44 -4.72 -12.23
N GLU A 192 -0.27 -4.79 -12.84
CA GLU A 192 1.00 -4.66 -12.14
C GLU A 192 1.35 -3.17 -12.05
N TYR A 193 1.68 -2.71 -10.84
CA TYR A 193 2.33 -1.41 -10.67
C TYR A 193 3.84 -1.63 -10.75
N PRO A 194 4.60 -0.73 -11.39
CA PRO A 194 6.05 -0.80 -11.34
C PRO A 194 6.50 -0.79 -9.89
N MET A 195 7.37 -1.73 -9.52
CA MET A 195 7.85 -1.88 -8.15
C MET A 195 8.51 -0.57 -7.68
N ALA A 196 8.38 -0.26 -6.39
CA ALA A 196 9.10 0.87 -5.81
C ALA A 196 10.60 0.69 -6.05
N ALA A 197 11.29 1.81 -6.34
CA ALA A 197 12.75 1.84 -6.46
C ALA A 197 13.39 1.17 -5.23
N ASP A 198 14.51 0.47 -5.44
CA ASP A 198 15.16 -0.30 -4.38
C ASP A 198 15.48 0.60 -3.17
N PRO A 199 14.76 0.44 -2.04
CA PRO A 199 15.02 1.22 -0.86
C PRO A 199 16.36 0.80 -0.26
N GLN A 200 16.84 1.58 0.70
CA GLN A 200 18.01 1.18 1.47
C GLN A 200 17.78 -0.22 2.06
N GLN A 201 18.81 -1.07 2.00
CA GLN A 201 18.77 -2.42 2.57
C GLN A 201 19.54 -2.46 3.89
N TYR A 202 19.04 -3.27 4.82
CA TYR A 202 19.72 -3.63 6.05
C TYR A 202 19.63 -5.15 6.23
N LYS A 203 20.78 -5.82 6.32
CA LYS A 203 20.88 -7.29 6.41
C LYS A 203 20.17 -8.07 5.30
N GLY A 204 20.06 -7.50 4.10
CA GLY A 204 19.46 -8.13 2.92
C GLY A 204 17.96 -7.83 2.74
N ASP A 205 17.30 -7.27 3.74
CA ASP A 205 15.90 -6.82 3.64
C ASP A 205 15.82 -5.30 3.54
N ASP A 206 14.73 -4.82 2.96
CA ASP A 206 14.45 -3.39 2.82
C ASP A 206 14.21 -2.74 4.19
N ILE A 207 14.69 -1.50 4.37
CA ILE A 207 14.46 -0.70 5.58
C ILE A 207 13.62 0.55 5.28
N TYR A 208 12.67 0.85 6.16
CA TYR A 208 11.90 2.09 6.11
C TYR A 208 11.92 2.84 7.43
N PHE A 209 11.82 4.16 7.32
CA PHE A 209 11.74 5.08 8.44
C PHE A 209 10.45 5.91 8.40
N THR A 210 9.40 5.36 7.77
CA THR A 210 8.07 5.96 7.73
C THR A 210 7.49 5.99 9.15
N PRO A 211 7.15 7.16 9.69
CA PRO A 211 6.62 7.26 11.04
C PRO A 211 5.26 6.58 11.14
N LEU A 212 5.06 5.80 12.20
CA LEU A 212 3.74 5.25 12.52
C LEU A 212 2.85 6.37 13.05
N LEU A 213 1.72 6.59 12.38
CA LEU A 213 0.71 7.52 12.88
C LEU A 213 -0.03 6.91 14.07
N LEU A 214 -0.32 7.75 15.05
CA LEU A 214 -1.11 7.37 16.22
C LEU A 214 -2.58 7.18 15.83
N ASP A 215 -3.30 6.39 16.62
CA ASP A 215 -4.76 6.35 16.58
C ASP A 215 -5.33 7.01 17.83
N GLY A 216 -5.90 8.21 17.65
CA GLY A 216 -6.11 9.13 18.75
C GLY A 216 -4.77 9.56 19.37
N ASP A 217 -4.58 9.25 20.66
CA ASP A 217 -3.42 9.67 21.44
C ASP A 217 -2.32 8.60 21.55
N PHE A 218 -2.59 7.36 21.15
CA PHE A 218 -1.71 6.21 21.40
C PHE A 218 -1.47 5.36 20.16
N LEU A 219 -0.43 4.53 20.22
CA LEU A 219 -0.19 3.45 19.27
C LEU A 219 -0.60 2.14 19.94
N ASP A 220 -1.54 1.42 19.34
CA ASP A 220 -1.92 0.10 19.83
C ASP A 220 -0.84 -0.94 19.51
N ILE A 221 -0.41 -1.63 20.56
CA ILE A 221 0.60 -2.69 20.49
C ILE A 221 0.01 -3.90 21.20
N ASN A 222 -0.14 -5.00 20.48
CA ASN A 222 -0.64 -6.26 21.03
C ASN A 222 0.49 -7.29 21.12
N PHE A 223 0.58 -7.95 22.27
CA PHE A 223 1.51 -9.05 22.50
C PHE A 223 0.73 -10.35 22.43
N GLU A 224 1.10 -11.19 21.48
CA GLU A 224 0.45 -12.47 21.26
C GLU A 224 1.36 -13.61 21.70
N GLN A 225 0.79 -14.58 22.40
CA GLN A 225 1.46 -15.81 22.78
C GLN A 225 0.58 -17.00 22.41
N HIS A 226 1.21 -18.10 21.98
CA HIS A 226 0.50 -19.36 21.82
C HIS A 226 0.44 -20.08 23.16
N GLN A 227 -0.68 -19.92 23.88
CA GLN A 227 -0.91 -20.55 25.18
C GLN A 227 -1.97 -21.64 25.06
N SER A 228 -1.60 -22.86 25.42
CA SER A 228 -2.53 -23.97 25.61
C SER A 228 -2.77 -24.18 27.09
N ILE A 229 -4.02 -24.09 27.53
CA ILE A 229 -4.42 -24.34 28.91
C ILE A 229 -5.10 -25.70 28.96
N VAL A 230 -4.63 -26.57 29.85
CA VAL A 230 -5.24 -27.84 30.17
C VAL A 230 -5.82 -27.71 31.56
N ASP A 231 -7.14 -27.60 31.63
CA ASP A 231 -7.89 -27.50 32.88
C ASP A 231 -8.93 -28.62 32.95
N GLY A 232 -8.94 -29.32 34.09
CA GLY A 232 -9.93 -30.35 34.39
C GLY A 232 -11.10 -29.83 35.24
N GLU A 233 -11.14 -28.53 35.54
CA GLU A 233 -12.12 -27.84 36.40
C GLU A 233 -12.17 -28.35 37.86
N ILE A 234 -11.19 -29.18 38.24
CA ILE A 234 -11.00 -29.70 39.60
C ILE A 234 -9.50 -29.61 39.94
N GLY A 235 -9.13 -28.61 40.73
CA GLY A 235 -7.74 -28.43 41.19
C GLY A 235 -6.94 -27.39 40.39
N GLN A 236 -5.65 -27.65 40.19
CA GLN A 236 -4.73 -26.74 39.48
C GLN A 236 -4.78 -26.98 37.97
N PHE A 237 -4.73 -25.90 37.18
CA PHE A 237 -4.60 -25.98 35.73
C PHE A 237 -3.12 -26.00 35.32
N TRP A 238 -2.83 -26.58 34.16
CA TRP A 238 -1.52 -26.52 33.54
C TRP A 238 -1.55 -25.63 32.29
N GLN A 239 -0.47 -24.92 32.05
CA GLN A 239 -0.30 -24.11 30.85
C GLN A 239 0.98 -24.48 30.13
N PHE A 240 0.92 -24.47 28.80
CA PHE A 240 2.06 -24.72 27.92
C PHE A 240 2.12 -23.62 26.87
N THR A 241 3.32 -23.15 26.56
CA THR A 241 3.57 -22.30 25.41
C THR A 241 4.73 -22.87 24.62
N ASN A 242 4.55 -22.92 23.30
CA ASN A 242 5.56 -23.46 22.40
C ASN A 242 6.42 -22.35 21.81
N TRP A 243 5.95 -21.11 21.83
CA TRP A 243 6.67 -19.97 21.28
C TRP A 243 7.76 -19.52 22.23
N PHE A 244 8.98 -19.35 21.72
CA PHE A 244 10.09 -18.80 22.51
C PHE A 244 9.90 -17.32 22.82
N ASN A 245 9.29 -16.57 21.90
CA ASN A 245 9.07 -15.14 22.03
C ASN A 245 7.62 -14.79 21.69
N PRO A 246 7.03 -13.78 22.34
CA PRO A 246 5.72 -13.27 21.93
C PRO A 246 5.83 -12.55 20.58
N LEU A 247 4.78 -12.68 19.76
CA LEU A 247 4.66 -11.87 18.54
C LEU A 247 4.12 -10.49 18.90
N ILE A 248 4.74 -9.45 18.35
CA ILE A 248 4.32 -8.06 18.57
C ILE A 248 3.56 -7.59 17.34
N ASN A 249 2.26 -7.35 17.51
CA ASN A 249 1.37 -6.83 16.47
C ASN A 249 1.18 -5.31 16.66
N LYS A 250 1.20 -4.55 15.56
CA LYS A 250 0.95 -3.11 15.52
C LYS A 250 0.14 -2.75 14.27
N ASN A 251 -0.52 -1.60 14.29
CA ASN A 251 -1.15 -1.05 13.09
C ASN A 251 -0.21 -0.08 12.37
N PHE A 252 0.04 -0.35 11.08
CA PHE A 252 0.73 0.55 10.19
C PHE A 252 -0.30 1.48 9.53
N ARG A 253 -0.53 2.62 10.16
CA ARG A 253 -1.43 3.67 9.67
C ARG A 253 -0.65 4.75 8.92
N VAL A 254 -1.09 5.07 7.71
CA VAL A 254 -0.51 6.12 6.87
C VAL A 254 -1.63 7.02 6.31
N ILE A 255 -1.37 8.32 6.33
CA ILE A 255 -2.18 9.33 5.65
C ILE A 255 -1.36 9.86 4.49
N MET A 256 -1.84 9.64 3.28
CA MET A 256 -1.29 10.16 2.04
C MET A 256 -1.99 11.48 1.73
N LYS A 257 -1.24 12.57 1.64
CA LYS A 257 -1.77 13.94 1.48
C LYS A 257 -1.79 14.42 0.03
N ASN A 258 -1.15 13.68 -0.86
CA ASN A 258 -1.08 14.00 -2.27
C ASN A 258 -1.09 12.72 -3.11
N ARG A 259 -1.32 12.92 -4.42
CA ARG A 259 -1.32 11.86 -5.42
C ARG A 259 -0.03 11.04 -5.46
N GLN A 260 1.13 11.70 -5.32
CA GLN A 260 2.42 11.00 -5.42
C GLN A 260 2.62 10.05 -4.23
N GLU A 261 2.32 10.49 -3.00
CA GLU A 261 2.38 9.67 -1.80
C GLU A 261 1.47 8.43 -1.89
N TYR A 262 0.29 8.59 -2.50
CA TYR A 262 -0.62 7.48 -2.74
C TYR A 262 -0.05 6.45 -3.73
N ILE A 263 0.53 6.92 -4.84
CA ILE A 263 1.20 6.04 -5.83
C ILE A 263 2.42 5.36 -5.19
N ASP A 264 3.25 6.09 -4.46
CA ASP A 264 4.44 5.57 -3.79
C ASP A 264 4.08 4.49 -2.76
N TYR A 265 3.00 4.70 -2.01
CA TYR A 265 2.49 3.71 -1.06
C TYR A 265 1.95 2.45 -1.76
N LYS A 266 1.28 2.58 -2.91
CA LYS A 266 0.91 1.41 -3.72
C LYS A 266 2.15 0.64 -4.18
N LYS A 267 3.15 1.32 -4.73
CA LYS A 267 4.41 0.69 -5.16
C LYS A 267 5.10 -0.03 -3.99
N TRP A 268 5.09 0.58 -2.80
CA TRP A 268 5.57 -0.04 -1.56
C TRP A 268 4.80 -1.30 -1.21
N PHE A 269 3.46 -1.27 -1.26
CA PHE A 269 2.62 -2.44 -0.98
C PHE A 269 2.85 -3.58 -1.99
N TYR A 270 2.97 -3.26 -3.29
CA TYR A 270 3.29 -4.25 -4.33
C TYR A 270 4.65 -4.90 -4.10
N ARG A 271 5.65 -4.13 -3.65
CA ARG A 271 6.96 -4.70 -3.26
C ARG A 271 6.87 -5.67 -2.10
N ARG A 272 5.91 -5.49 -1.17
CA ARG A 272 5.69 -6.41 -0.06
C ARG A 272 4.97 -7.70 -0.46
N ARG A 273 4.19 -7.67 -1.54
CA ARG A 273 3.31 -8.76 -1.98
C ARG A 273 2.47 -9.32 -0.83
N GLY A 274 1.86 -8.43 -0.04
CA GLY A 274 1.10 -8.81 1.16
C GLY A 274 2.00 -9.30 2.29
N ARG A 275 1.76 -10.52 2.76
CA ARG A 275 2.48 -11.15 3.89
C ARG A 275 3.85 -11.72 3.51
N LEU A 276 4.23 -11.69 2.24
CA LEU A 276 5.41 -12.39 1.72
C LEU A 276 6.74 -11.78 2.20
N ASN A 277 7.00 -10.52 1.83
CA ASN A 277 8.31 -9.90 2.00
C ASN A 277 8.39 -9.06 3.29
N PRO A 278 9.32 -9.37 4.21
CA PRO A 278 9.50 -8.61 5.44
C PRO A 278 10.27 -7.31 5.19
N PHE A 279 10.29 -6.40 6.17
CA PHE A 279 11.02 -5.14 6.13
C PHE A 279 11.41 -4.68 7.53
N TRP A 280 12.52 -3.94 7.62
CA TRP A 280 12.95 -3.34 8.86
C TRP A 280 12.22 -2.03 9.14
N LEU A 281 11.73 -1.88 10.37
CA LEU A 281 11.08 -0.66 10.84
C LEU A 281 11.48 -0.37 12.29
N PRO A 282 11.78 0.88 12.66
CA PRO A 282 11.95 1.25 14.06
C PRO A 282 10.68 0.96 14.85
N SER A 283 10.83 0.56 16.12
CA SER A 283 9.69 0.41 17.03
C SER A 283 8.98 1.74 17.31
N TYR A 284 9.65 2.88 17.05
CA TYR A 284 9.27 4.25 17.43
C TYR A 284 8.93 4.43 18.91
N GLN A 285 9.41 3.53 19.76
CA GLN A 285 9.29 3.61 21.22
C GLN A 285 10.62 4.04 21.84
N ASN A 286 10.58 4.66 23.02
CA ASN A 286 11.81 5.01 23.74
C ASN A 286 12.28 3.77 24.51
N ASN A 287 12.78 2.77 23.78
CA ASN A 287 13.17 1.50 24.38
C ASN A 287 14.46 1.59 25.19
N PHE A 288 15.24 2.66 25.00
CA PHE A 288 16.53 2.84 25.64
C PHE A 288 16.64 4.23 26.26
N ASN A 289 17.04 4.29 27.52
CA ASN A 289 17.42 5.54 28.17
C ASN A 289 18.89 5.82 27.85
N PHE A 290 19.12 6.62 26.80
CA PHE A 290 20.44 7.03 26.34
C PHE A 290 21.14 7.96 27.35
N ILE A 291 22.41 7.71 27.64
CA ILE A 291 23.23 8.47 28.59
C ILE A 291 24.35 9.21 27.87
N SER A 292 25.17 8.46 27.12
CA SER A 292 26.35 9.02 26.45
C SER A 292 26.74 8.23 25.23
N ARG A 293 27.54 8.85 24.35
CA ARG A 293 28.04 8.26 23.12
C ARG A 293 29.56 8.32 23.10
N SER A 294 30.19 7.24 22.66
CA SER A 294 31.62 7.15 22.32
C SER A 294 31.80 7.00 20.81
N ALA A 295 33.03 6.84 20.30
CA ALA A 295 33.27 6.69 18.87
C ALA A 295 32.41 5.56 18.25
N SER A 296 32.48 4.35 18.83
CA SER A 296 31.87 3.11 18.35
C SER A 296 30.77 2.53 19.22
N SER A 297 30.41 3.21 20.30
CA SER A 297 29.47 2.69 21.27
C SER A 297 28.54 3.74 21.81
N ILE A 298 27.41 3.27 22.34
CA ILE A 298 26.48 4.07 23.12
C ILE A 298 26.37 3.46 24.52
N THR A 299 26.23 4.33 25.52
CA THR A 299 25.94 3.96 26.89
C THR A 299 24.47 4.21 27.15
N VAL A 300 23.76 3.18 27.57
CA VAL A 300 22.35 3.24 27.98
C VAL A 300 22.23 2.76 29.41
N LYS A 301 21.16 3.15 30.10
CA LYS A 301 20.84 2.59 31.41
C LYS A 301 20.47 1.10 31.29
N ASN A 302 20.85 0.29 32.28
CA ASN A 302 20.46 -1.12 32.34
C ASN A 302 19.02 -1.28 32.86
N ASP A 303 18.04 -0.96 32.02
CA ASP A 303 16.61 -1.14 32.32
C ASP A 303 16.11 -2.52 31.85
N ASN A 304 16.72 -3.60 32.34
CA ASN A 304 16.44 -4.99 31.94
C ASN A 304 16.64 -5.23 30.44
N PHE A 305 17.84 -4.90 29.96
CA PHE A 305 18.21 -5.10 28.56
C PHE A 305 18.02 -6.56 28.11
N LEU A 306 17.40 -6.73 26.94
CA LEU A 306 17.19 -8.03 26.31
C LEU A 306 18.35 -8.31 25.35
N SER A 307 19.23 -9.26 25.70
CA SER A 307 20.42 -9.62 24.91
C SER A 307 20.12 -10.13 23.49
N ASP A 308 18.91 -10.64 23.29
CA ASP A 308 18.50 -11.25 22.03
C ASP A 308 18.11 -10.19 20.99
N ARG A 309 17.79 -8.96 21.44
CA ARG A 309 17.44 -7.82 20.58
C ARG A 309 18.69 -7.07 20.15
N LYS A 310 19.27 -7.46 19.01
CA LYS A 310 20.57 -6.93 18.53
C LYS A 310 20.44 -5.80 17.51
N ASN A 311 19.25 -5.48 17.03
CA ASN A 311 19.05 -4.49 15.99
C ASN A 311 18.45 -3.22 16.60
N ILE A 312 19.08 -2.07 16.36
CA ILE A 312 18.63 -0.78 16.87
C ILE A 312 18.57 0.27 15.77
N ALA A 313 17.62 1.19 15.92
CA ALA A 313 17.49 2.39 15.13
C ALA A 313 17.88 3.59 15.98
N ILE A 314 18.74 4.46 15.46
CA ILE A 314 19.16 5.68 16.13
C ILE A 314 18.62 6.86 15.34
N ARG A 315 17.94 7.78 16.02
CA ARG A 315 17.54 9.07 15.45
C ARG A 315 18.57 10.12 15.81
N ALA A 316 19.06 10.84 14.81
CA ALA A 316 20.04 11.90 14.96
C ALA A 316 19.74 13.05 14.00
N ASN A 317 19.61 14.26 14.54
CA ASN A 317 19.23 15.46 13.77
C ASN A 317 17.96 15.21 12.93
N GLY A 318 17.00 14.46 13.47
CA GLY A 318 15.76 14.12 12.76
C GLY A 318 15.84 12.93 11.79
N ILE A 319 17.03 12.45 11.43
CA ILE A 319 17.23 11.32 10.49
C ILE A 319 17.42 10.02 11.27
N TRP A 320 16.84 8.92 10.78
CA TRP A 320 17.02 7.59 11.35
C TRP A 320 18.12 6.81 10.65
N THR A 321 18.92 6.08 11.42
CA THR A 321 19.96 5.17 10.93
C THR A 321 19.86 3.81 11.63
N ALA A 322 20.17 2.73 10.91
CA ALA A 322 20.14 1.36 11.42
C ALA A 322 21.52 0.89 11.87
N HIS A 323 21.56 0.16 12.99
CA HIS A 323 22.78 -0.35 13.59
C HIS A 323 22.56 -1.74 14.19
N SER A 324 23.59 -2.59 14.11
CA SER A 324 23.64 -3.86 14.83
C SER A 324 24.52 -3.72 16.06
N VAL A 325 24.03 -4.20 17.20
CA VAL A 325 24.79 -4.37 18.43
C VAL A 325 25.70 -5.59 18.28
N THR A 326 27.01 -5.37 18.30
CA THR A 326 28.01 -6.44 18.14
C THR A 326 28.39 -7.07 19.46
N SER A 327 28.40 -6.28 20.54
CA SER A 327 28.70 -6.74 21.89
C SER A 327 28.14 -5.76 22.92
N THR A 328 27.81 -6.28 24.10
CA THR A 328 27.39 -5.47 25.25
C THR A 328 28.29 -5.72 26.44
N VAL A 329 28.58 -4.67 27.20
CA VAL A 329 29.37 -4.75 28.43
C VAL A 329 28.60 -4.02 29.53
N ALA A 330 28.31 -4.73 30.63
CA ALA A 330 27.72 -4.12 31.80
C ALA A 330 28.78 -3.26 32.52
N SER A 331 28.41 -2.04 32.87
CA SER A 331 29.25 -1.08 33.59
C SER A 331 28.43 -0.47 34.71
N GLY A 332 28.36 -1.16 35.85
CA GLY A 332 27.52 -0.77 36.99
C GLY A 332 26.03 -0.81 36.62
N ALA A 333 25.34 0.32 36.78
CA ALA A 333 23.92 0.47 36.42
C ALA A 333 23.67 0.72 34.92
N ASN A 334 24.71 0.71 34.10
CA ASN A 334 24.66 1.04 32.67
C ASN A 334 25.13 -0.13 31.81
N ILE A 335 24.75 -0.12 30.54
CA ILE A 335 25.25 -1.03 29.51
C ILE A 335 25.90 -0.21 28.41
N VAL A 336 27.12 -0.60 28.04
CA VAL A 336 27.83 -0.09 26.88
C VAL A 336 27.58 -1.03 25.71
N MET A 337 26.98 -0.54 24.64
CA MET A 337 26.67 -1.30 23.43
C MET A 337 27.60 -0.85 22.31
N ASN A 338 28.41 -1.77 21.78
CA ASN A 338 29.21 -1.52 20.57
C ASN A 338 28.35 -1.73 19.32
N LEU A 339 28.44 -0.79 18.37
CA LEU A 339 27.54 -0.71 17.23
C LEU A 339 28.27 -0.74 15.90
N THR A 340 27.65 -1.37 14.89
CA THR A 340 28.07 -1.31 13.49
C THR A 340 26.86 -1.03 12.59
N PRO A 341 26.87 0.01 11.74
CA PRO A 341 27.90 1.05 11.61
C PRO A 341 28.03 1.92 12.88
N GLN A 342 29.03 2.80 12.91
CA GLN A 342 29.29 3.68 14.06
C GLN A 342 28.08 4.61 14.32
N PRO A 343 27.75 4.90 15.60
CA PRO A 343 26.60 5.75 15.90
C PRO A 343 26.78 7.19 15.39
N PRO A 344 25.70 7.94 15.12
CA PRO A 344 25.72 9.36 14.77
C PRO A 344 26.03 10.28 15.97
N VAL A 345 26.52 11.51 15.73
CA VAL A 345 27.14 12.38 16.77
C VAL A 345 26.13 12.91 17.77
N LYS A 346 25.01 13.42 17.28
CA LYS A 346 23.92 13.95 18.10
C LYS A 346 22.80 12.94 18.09
N ILE A 347 22.63 12.21 19.19
CA ILE A 347 21.59 11.20 19.32
C ILE A 347 20.38 11.83 20.01
N ASP A 348 19.26 11.85 19.31
CA ASP A 348 17.98 12.32 19.84
C ASP A 348 17.24 11.17 20.51
N ARG A 349 17.30 9.97 19.92
CA ARG A 349 16.54 8.80 20.38
C ARG A 349 17.19 7.50 19.93
N VAL A 350 17.01 6.45 20.73
CA VAL A 350 17.37 5.08 20.38
C VAL A 350 16.14 4.17 20.56
N SER A 351 15.83 3.39 19.54
CA SER A 351 14.69 2.49 19.49
C SER A 351 15.15 1.10 19.03
N TYR A 352 14.41 0.05 19.35
CA TYR A 352 14.62 -1.24 18.68
C TYR A 352 14.31 -1.11 17.18
N LEU A 353 15.03 -1.87 16.36
CA LEU A 353 14.75 -2.02 14.94
C LEU A 353 14.26 -3.45 14.72
N GLY A 354 12.95 -3.61 14.56
CA GLY A 354 12.34 -4.93 14.38
C GLY A 354 12.23 -5.28 12.90
N LEU A 355 12.32 -6.58 12.59
CA LEU A 355 11.95 -7.11 11.29
C LEU A 355 10.44 -7.36 11.29
N TYR A 356 9.69 -6.54 10.56
CA TYR A 356 8.25 -6.63 10.48
C TYR A 356 7.80 -7.25 9.15
N ARG A 357 6.61 -7.83 9.14
CA ARG A 357 5.86 -8.12 7.90
C ARG A 357 4.45 -7.60 8.02
N LEU A 358 3.75 -7.48 6.89
CA LEU A 358 2.31 -7.30 6.94
C LEU A 358 1.67 -8.56 7.55
N ASN A 359 0.67 -8.34 8.41
CA ASN A 359 -0.17 -9.40 8.97
C ASN A 359 -1.50 -9.56 8.19
N SER A 360 -1.65 -8.83 7.09
CA SER A 360 -2.75 -8.94 6.15
C SER A 360 -2.19 -8.97 4.73
N ASP A 361 -2.75 -9.83 3.87
CA ASP A 361 -2.47 -9.79 2.43
C ASP A 361 -3.26 -8.68 1.72
N ALA A 362 -4.19 -8.04 2.42
CA ALA A 362 -5.01 -6.98 1.89
C ALA A 362 -4.71 -5.64 2.56
N VAL A 363 -4.74 -4.57 1.75
CA VAL A 363 -4.78 -3.17 2.18
C VAL A 363 -6.04 -2.52 1.64
N GLU A 364 -6.69 -1.73 2.48
CA GLU A 364 -7.84 -0.91 2.10
C GLU A 364 -7.47 0.57 2.20
N PHE A 365 -7.84 1.31 1.16
CA PHE A 365 -7.67 2.74 1.00
C PHE A 365 -9.02 3.43 1.22
N TYR A 366 -9.05 4.37 2.15
CA TYR A 366 -10.20 5.20 2.49
C TYR A 366 -9.99 6.61 1.96
N PHE A 367 -10.84 7.05 1.04
CA PHE A 367 -10.74 8.38 0.43
C PHE A 367 -11.41 9.44 1.31
N LYS A 368 -10.65 10.44 1.78
CA LYS A 368 -11.15 11.52 2.65
C LYS A 368 -11.48 12.81 1.89
N GLY A 369 -11.30 12.81 0.58
CA GLY A 369 -11.47 13.99 -0.29
C GLY A 369 -10.20 14.83 -0.40
N ALA A 370 -10.20 15.79 -1.33
CA ALA A 370 -9.05 16.68 -1.61
C ALA A 370 -7.71 15.93 -1.77
N ASP A 371 -7.74 14.80 -2.49
CA ASP A 371 -6.59 13.91 -2.73
C ASP A 371 -5.96 13.29 -1.47
N ILE A 372 -6.65 13.36 -0.33
CA ILE A 372 -6.24 12.73 0.92
C ILE A 372 -6.78 11.32 0.97
N VAL A 373 -5.87 10.36 1.19
CA VAL A 373 -6.18 8.94 1.34
C VAL A 373 -5.62 8.45 2.66
N GLU A 374 -6.34 7.57 3.32
CA GLU A 374 -5.89 6.89 4.54
C GLU A 374 -5.84 5.38 4.29
N ALA A 375 -4.78 4.73 4.78
CA ALA A 375 -4.67 3.28 4.77
C ALA A 375 -4.14 2.78 6.12
N THR A 376 -4.68 1.64 6.57
CA THR A 376 -4.24 0.96 7.79
C THR A 376 -4.02 -0.51 7.48
N VAL A 377 -2.83 -1.03 7.80
CA VAL A 377 -2.51 -2.45 7.63
C VAL A 377 -1.86 -2.97 8.91
N PRO A 378 -2.32 -4.09 9.49
CA PRO A 378 -1.64 -4.67 10.63
C PRO A 378 -0.27 -5.22 10.22
N ILE A 379 0.73 -5.04 11.07
CA ILE A 379 2.08 -5.56 10.94
C ILE A 379 2.44 -6.41 12.16
N VAL A 380 3.28 -7.42 11.95
CA VAL A 380 3.78 -8.30 13.01
C VAL A 380 5.30 -8.36 12.98
N GLU A 381 5.92 -8.28 14.16
CA GLU A 381 7.36 -8.42 14.35
C GLU A 381 7.75 -9.91 14.32
N LEU A 382 8.59 -10.27 13.36
CA LEU A 382 9.11 -11.64 13.16
C LEU A 382 10.36 -11.88 14.00
N SER A 383 11.24 -10.89 14.04
CA SER A 383 12.52 -10.98 14.74
C SER A 383 12.86 -9.64 15.38
N PRO A 384 13.32 -9.64 16.64
CA PRO A 384 13.51 -8.41 17.39
C PRO A 384 14.90 -7.75 17.29
#